data_AF-A0A7S3BNA4-F1
#
_entry.id   AF-A0A7S3BNA4-F1
#
_cell.length_a   1.000
_cell.length_b   1.000
_cell.length_c   1.000
_cell.angle_alpha   90.00
_cell.angle_beta   90.00
_cell.angle_gamma   90.00
#
_symmetry.space_group_name_H-M   'P 1'
#
loop_
_entity.id
_entity.type
_entity.pdbx_description
1 polymer ?
#
loop_
_entity_poly.entity_id
_entity_poly.type
_entity_poly.pdbx_seq_one_letter_code
_entity_poly.pdbx_strand_id
1 'polypeptide(L)'
;KTVSVAVERPDLSRGRIQMERVPLELKIRPGMEDGSQFRIRPTAQKGGVVITLRQRPHARFKRAGDHLVIQSELTLYEALVGFRRAIRHLDGDQIWVSAEGQLTRPGQLRRVRGFGMPRPRAAGKGDLLMHFSVRFPEAPLGSESAKLLRQVLPRSAPSPVPPRGARVYELEEAGESRGGESDGRSDWGA
;
A
#
# COMPACT_ATOMS: atom_id res chain seq x y z
N LYS A 1 21.64 8.96 -1.93
CA LYS A 1 21.72 8.99 -3.41
C LYS A 1 21.85 10.44 -3.84
N THR A 2 22.76 10.77 -4.74
CA THR A 2 22.86 12.13 -5.32
C THR A 2 22.08 12.15 -6.62
N VAL A 3 21.27 13.18 -6.84
CA VAL A 3 20.50 13.39 -8.06
C VAL A 3 20.86 14.76 -8.60
N SER A 4 21.31 14.81 -9.85
CA SER A 4 21.60 16.08 -10.52
C SER A 4 20.35 16.54 -11.27
N VAL A 5 19.85 17.72 -10.93
CA VAL A 5 18.70 18.36 -11.58
C VAL A 5 19.21 19.61 -12.28
N ALA A 6 18.88 19.79 -13.55
CA ALA A 6 19.26 20.98 -14.28
C ALA A 6 18.13 22.01 -14.24
N VAL A 7 18.45 23.25 -13.88
CA VAL A 7 17.51 24.37 -13.87
C VAL A 7 17.89 25.32 -14.99
N GLU A 8 16.91 25.68 -15.82
CA GLU A 8 17.09 26.70 -16.85
C GLU A 8 16.79 28.08 -16.28
N ARG A 9 17.65 29.04 -16.59
CA ARG A 9 17.52 30.42 -16.11
C ARG A 9 17.96 31.43 -17.17
N PRO A 10 17.44 32.65 -17.15
CA PRO A 10 17.95 33.73 -17.98
C PRO A 10 19.30 34.25 -17.46
N ASP A 11 20.30 34.28 -18.33
CA ASP A 11 21.57 34.98 -18.16
C ASP A 11 21.46 36.38 -18.79
N LEU A 12 21.73 37.41 -17.99
CA LEU A 12 21.64 38.83 -18.35
C LEU A 12 23.02 39.48 -18.58
N SER A 13 24.12 38.73 -18.41
CA SER A 13 25.49 39.27 -18.46
C SER A 13 25.93 39.78 -19.83
N ARG A 14 25.24 39.39 -20.91
CA ARG A 14 25.65 39.66 -22.31
C ARG A 14 24.78 40.68 -23.06
N GLY A 15 23.97 41.48 -22.36
CA GLY A 15 23.08 42.46 -23.00
C GLY A 15 21.93 41.86 -23.83
N ARG A 16 21.83 40.52 -23.88
CA ARG A 16 20.72 39.74 -24.45
C ARG A 16 20.33 38.65 -23.46
N ILE A 17 19.04 38.36 -23.34
CA ILE A 17 18.54 37.27 -22.49
C ILE A 17 18.90 35.94 -23.16
N GLN A 18 19.84 35.18 -22.58
CA GLN A 18 20.15 33.81 -23.02
C GLN A 18 19.73 32.83 -21.94
N MET A 19 19.07 31.73 -22.29
CA MET A 19 18.74 30.70 -21.31
C MET A 19 19.97 29.82 -21.05
N GLU A 20 20.45 29.83 -19.82
CA GLU A 20 21.54 28.99 -19.34
C GLU A 20 20.96 27.81 -18.54
N ARG A 21 21.49 26.60 -18.78
CA ARG A 21 21.13 25.41 -18.04
C ARG A 21 22.18 25.11 -16.97
N VAL A 22 21.81 25.24 -15.71
CA VAL A 22 22.71 25.04 -14.56
C VAL A 22 22.41 23.71 -13.86
N PRO A 23 23.36 22.77 -13.78
CA PRO A 23 23.19 21.55 -13.00
C PRO A 23 23.28 21.85 -11.49
N LEU A 24 22.33 21.31 -10.73
CA LEU A 24 22.27 21.37 -9.28
C LEU A 24 22.31 19.95 -8.72
N GLU A 25 23.25 19.68 -7.81
CA GLU A 25 23.36 18.38 -7.17
C GLU A 25 22.56 18.33 -5.87
N LEU A 26 21.61 17.41 -5.79
CA LEU A 26 20.76 17.20 -4.63
C LEU A 26 21.12 15.88 -3.95
N LYS A 27 21.53 15.96 -2.69
CA LYS A 27 21.76 14.78 -1.85
C LYS A 27 20.46 14.33 -1.20
N ILE A 28 19.80 13.32 -1.77
CA ILE A 28 18.62 12.69 -1.18
C ILE A 28 19.09 11.69 -0.11
N ARG A 29 18.76 11.99 1.14
CA ARG A 29 19.03 11.13 2.30
C ARG A 29 18.00 9.99 2.39
N PRO A 30 18.39 8.80 2.87
CA PRO A 30 17.44 7.73 3.15
C PRO A 30 16.32 8.23 4.07
N GLY A 31 15.08 7.85 3.77
CA GLY A 31 13.92 8.21 4.58
C GLY A 31 13.32 9.60 4.31
N MET A 32 13.90 10.45 3.46
CA MET A 32 13.28 11.77 3.18
C MET A 32 11.83 11.63 2.73
N GLU A 33 10.96 12.45 3.30
CA GLU A 33 9.50 12.40 3.09
C GLU A 33 9.08 13.12 1.81
N ASP A 34 7.90 12.77 1.30
CA ASP A 34 7.25 13.54 0.22
C ASP A 34 7.10 15.01 0.65
N GLY A 35 7.31 15.93 -0.29
CA GLY A 35 7.22 17.36 0.00
C GLY A 35 8.48 17.97 0.62
N SER A 36 9.52 17.19 0.93
CA SER A 36 10.80 17.73 1.42
C SER A 36 11.38 18.77 0.45
N GLN A 37 11.71 19.96 0.95
CA GLN A 37 12.21 21.08 0.13
C GLN A 37 13.73 21.24 0.23
N PHE A 38 14.39 21.40 -0.91
CA PHE A 38 15.78 21.83 -1.03
C PHE A 38 15.78 23.29 -1.46
N ARG A 39 16.29 24.18 -0.60
CA ARG A 39 16.43 25.61 -0.90
C ARG A 39 17.87 25.87 -1.30
N ILE A 40 18.08 26.18 -2.56
CA ILE A 40 19.40 26.48 -3.11
C ILE A 40 19.47 27.98 -3.39
N ARG A 41 20.47 28.63 -2.80
CA ARG A 41 20.84 30.01 -3.12
C ARG A 41 22.12 29.95 -3.96
N PRO A 42 22.05 30.17 -5.28
CA PRO A 42 23.24 30.20 -6.11
C PRO A 42 24.15 31.35 -5.63
N THR A 43 25.43 31.07 -5.47
CA THR A 43 26.44 32.01 -4.94
C THR A 43 26.56 33.31 -5.76
N ALA A 44 26.08 33.30 -7.01
CA ALA A 44 26.28 34.37 -7.99
C ALA A 44 25.06 35.29 -8.24
N GLN A 45 23.87 35.04 -7.67
CA GLN A 45 22.66 35.82 -8.03
C GLN A 45 21.63 36.03 -6.91
N LYS A 46 20.84 37.10 -7.02
CA LYS A 46 19.63 37.36 -6.22
C LYS A 46 18.48 36.50 -6.74
N GLY A 47 18.07 35.50 -5.98
CA GLY A 47 16.95 34.62 -6.30
C GLY A 47 17.21 33.19 -5.81
N GLY A 48 16.29 32.62 -5.06
CA GLY A 48 16.42 31.26 -4.53
C GLY A 48 15.60 30.27 -5.36
N VAL A 49 16.14 29.08 -5.59
CA VAL A 49 15.38 27.96 -6.17
C VAL A 49 14.92 27.05 -5.04
N VAL A 50 13.65 26.66 -5.07
CA VAL A 50 13.09 25.66 -4.15
C VAL A 50 12.72 24.43 -4.96
N ILE A 51 13.40 23.32 -4.70
CA ILE A 51 13.10 22.03 -5.32
C ILE A 51 12.35 21.17 -4.30
N THR A 52 11.19 20.66 -4.69
CA THR A 52 10.36 19.80 -3.81
C THR A 52 10.49 18.35 -4.24
N LEU A 53 10.83 17.47 -3.29
CA LEU A 53 10.88 16.03 -3.49
C LEU A 53 9.46 15.49 -3.66
N ARG A 54 9.20 14.73 -4.73
CA ARG A 54 7.94 14.04 -4.95
C ARG A 54 8.10 12.53 -5.01
N GLN A 55 7.32 11.82 -4.21
CA GLN A 55 7.27 10.36 -4.18
C GLN A 55 6.36 9.86 -5.31
N ARG A 56 6.92 9.00 -6.16
CA ARG A 56 6.14 8.31 -7.19
C ARG A 56 5.33 7.16 -6.57
N PRO A 57 4.07 6.94 -7.01
CA PRO A 57 3.34 5.73 -6.64
C PRO A 57 4.13 4.47 -7.02
N HIS A 58 4.06 3.45 -6.16
CA HIS A 58 4.71 2.17 -6.38
C HIS A 58 3.67 1.06 -6.43
N ALA A 59 3.83 0.11 -7.36
CA ALA A 59 2.81 -0.90 -7.66
C ALA A 59 2.43 -1.79 -6.46
N ARG A 60 3.38 -2.03 -5.53
CA ARG A 60 3.19 -2.97 -4.41
C ARG A 60 3.22 -2.33 -3.03
N PHE A 61 3.79 -1.13 -2.90
CA PHE A 61 4.08 -0.55 -1.61
C PHE A 61 3.50 0.86 -1.54
N LYS A 62 2.75 1.13 -0.48
CA LYS A 62 2.31 2.48 -0.13
C LYS A 62 3.06 2.91 1.12
N ARG A 63 3.73 4.06 1.07
CA ARG A 63 4.39 4.62 2.24
C ARG A 63 3.34 5.27 3.16
N ALA A 64 3.44 5.01 4.46
CA ALA A 64 2.66 5.66 5.51
C ALA A 64 3.63 6.15 6.60
N GLY A 65 4.09 7.40 6.48
CA GLY A 65 5.16 7.94 7.33
C GLY A 65 6.45 7.13 7.21
N ASP A 66 6.93 6.58 8.33
CA ASP A 66 8.09 5.69 8.38
C ASP A 66 7.75 4.22 8.06
N HIS A 67 6.47 3.89 7.90
CA HIS A 67 6.01 2.53 7.63
C HIS A 67 5.77 2.29 6.14
N LEU A 68 5.83 1.02 5.74
CA LEU A 68 5.45 0.57 4.42
C LEU A 68 4.20 -0.29 4.53
N VAL A 69 3.23 -0.08 3.66
CA VAL A 69 2.01 -0.87 3.58
C VAL A 69 2.03 -1.69 2.30
N ILE A 70 1.74 -2.97 2.42
CA ILE A 70 1.56 -3.90 1.28
C ILE A 70 0.19 -4.57 1.40
N GLN A 71 -0.52 -4.67 0.28
CA GLN A 71 -1.72 -5.49 0.17
C GLN A 71 -1.32 -6.91 -0.18
N SER A 72 -1.90 -7.87 0.53
CA SER A 72 -1.54 -9.27 0.40
C SER A 72 -2.80 -10.13 0.36
N GLU A 73 -3.08 -10.72 -0.78
CA GLU A 73 -4.18 -11.68 -0.91
C GLU A 73 -3.79 -13.00 -0.25
N LEU A 74 -4.76 -13.63 0.41
CA LEU A 74 -4.70 -14.95 1.00
C LEU A 74 -5.85 -15.78 0.49
N THR A 75 -5.62 -17.07 0.27
CA THR A 75 -6.71 -18.02 0.12
C THR A 75 -7.45 -18.20 1.45
N LEU A 76 -8.71 -18.64 1.40
CA LEU A 76 -9.45 -18.99 2.62
C LEU A 76 -8.70 -20.04 3.48
N TYR A 77 -8.03 -21.01 2.86
CA TYR A 77 -7.21 -21.99 3.55
C TYR A 77 -6.08 -21.33 4.35
N GLU A 78 -5.30 -20.48 3.69
CA GLU A 78 -4.18 -19.77 4.32
C GLU A 78 -4.65 -18.81 5.42
N ALA A 79 -5.81 -18.19 5.25
CA ALA A 79 -6.41 -17.34 6.26
C ALA A 79 -6.79 -18.13 7.53
N LEU A 80 -7.28 -19.37 7.37
CA LEU A 80 -7.72 -20.23 8.47
C LEU A 80 -6.58 -20.95 9.19
N VAL A 81 -5.66 -21.53 8.43
CA VAL A 81 -4.60 -22.43 8.95
C VAL A 81 -3.28 -21.69 9.17
N GLY A 82 -3.06 -20.61 8.44
CA GLY A 82 -1.78 -19.90 8.38
C GLY A 82 -1.11 -20.05 7.02
N PHE A 83 -0.02 -19.30 6.84
CA PHE A 83 0.71 -19.26 5.58
C PHE A 83 2.20 -18.99 5.80
N ARG A 84 2.99 -19.32 4.79
CA ARG A 84 4.39 -18.93 4.65
C ARG A 84 4.65 -18.45 3.23
N ARG A 85 5.27 -17.28 3.09
CA ARG A 85 5.62 -16.75 1.78
C ARG A 85 6.86 -15.86 1.81
N ALA A 86 7.57 -15.85 0.70
CA ALA A 86 8.62 -14.88 0.43
C ALA A 86 8.00 -13.58 -0.10
N ILE A 87 8.44 -12.44 0.41
CA ILE A 87 8.09 -11.12 -0.09
C ILE A 87 9.38 -10.43 -0.53
N ARG A 88 9.38 -9.89 -1.75
CA ARG A 88 10.50 -9.09 -2.24
C ARG A 88 10.35 -7.63 -1.80
N HIS A 89 11.21 -7.21 -0.89
CA HIS A 89 11.25 -5.86 -0.31
C HIS A 89 11.82 -4.81 -1.29
N LEU A 90 11.86 -3.54 -0.89
CA LEU A 90 12.29 -2.40 -1.73
C LEU A 90 13.81 -2.37 -2.00
N ASP A 91 14.62 -2.94 -1.11
CA ASP A 91 16.07 -3.13 -1.29
C ASP A 91 16.41 -4.28 -2.23
N GLY A 92 15.40 -5.08 -2.63
CA GLY A 92 15.55 -6.23 -3.51
C GLY A 92 15.65 -7.55 -2.76
N ASP A 93 15.85 -7.51 -1.45
CA ASP A 93 15.96 -8.69 -0.59
C ASP A 93 14.62 -9.42 -0.47
N GLN A 94 14.69 -10.74 -0.29
CA GLN A 94 13.52 -11.55 0.01
C GLN A 94 13.40 -11.78 1.52
N ILE A 95 12.23 -11.45 2.06
CA ILE A 95 11.89 -11.67 3.45
C ILE A 95 10.92 -12.83 3.55
N TRP A 96 11.19 -13.78 4.45
CA TRP A 96 10.29 -14.90 4.70
C TRP A 96 9.32 -14.54 5.82
N VAL A 97 8.03 -14.43 5.50
CA VAL A 97 6.98 -14.14 6.47
C VAL A 97 6.16 -15.40 6.76
N SER A 98 5.79 -15.59 8.02
CA SER A 98 5.05 -16.76 8.49
C SER A 98 3.94 -16.35 9.46
N ALA A 99 2.79 -16.98 9.31
CA ALA A 99 1.63 -16.90 10.18
C ALA A 99 1.05 -18.29 10.50
N GLU A 100 1.89 -19.33 10.44
CA GLU A 100 1.50 -20.72 10.71
C GLU A 100 0.78 -20.87 12.04
N GLY A 101 -0.33 -21.61 12.03
CA GLY A 101 -1.16 -21.86 13.22
C GLY A 101 -1.93 -20.63 13.72
N GLN A 102 -1.96 -19.53 12.97
CA GLN A 102 -2.65 -18.30 13.35
C GLN A 102 -3.71 -17.90 12.34
N LEU A 103 -4.94 -17.72 12.84
CA LEU A 103 -6.05 -17.19 12.06
C LEU A 103 -5.76 -15.75 11.62
N THR A 104 -5.90 -15.49 10.33
CA THR A 104 -5.81 -14.16 9.73
C THR A 104 -7.18 -13.75 9.19
N ARG A 105 -7.70 -12.62 9.70
CA ARG A 105 -9.03 -12.10 9.31
C ARG A 105 -8.95 -11.27 8.02
N PRO A 106 -10.01 -11.24 7.20
CA PRO A 106 -10.13 -10.28 6.12
C PRO A 106 -10.01 -8.84 6.65
N GLY A 107 -9.25 -7.99 5.97
CA GLY A 107 -8.97 -6.60 6.38
C GLY A 107 -7.99 -6.46 7.55
N GLN A 108 -7.47 -7.57 8.09
CA GLN A 108 -6.54 -7.49 9.21
C GLN A 108 -5.19 -6.88 8.78
N LEU A 109 -4.64 -6.04 9.65
CA LEU A 109 -3.28 -5.54 9.54
C LEU A 109 -2.36 -6.34 10.46
N ARG A 110 -1.25 -6.86 9.91
CA ARG A 110 -0.14 -7.41 10.71
C ARG A 110 1.17 -6.71 10.36
N ARG A 111 2.14 -6.75 11.26
CA ARG A 111 3.43 -6.06 11.07
C ARG A 111 4.62 -7.00 11.05
N VAL A 112 5.61 -6.65 10.23
CA VAL A 112 6.97 -7.17 10.28
C VAL A 112 7.87 -6.04 10.75
N ARG A 113 8.47 -6.20 11.93
CA ARG A 113 9.21 -5.13 12.61
C ARG A 113 10.50 -4.80 11.85
N GLY A 114 10.80 -3.52 11.68
CA GLY A 114 12.07 -3.06 11.10
C GLY A 114 12.19 -3.18 9.57
N PHE A 115 11.13 -3.56 8.86
CA PHE A 115 11.09 -3.65 7.39
C PHE A 115 10.34 -2.47 6.73
N GLY A 116 10.22 -1.34 7.42
CA GLY A 116 9.67 -0.10 6.87
C GLY A 116 10.74 0.82 6.27
N MET A 117 10.41 2.10 6.15
CA MET A 117 11.33 3.13 5.66
C MET A 117 12.36 3.50 6.72
N PRO A 118 13.60 3.87 6.33
CA PRO A 118 14.58 4.46 7.24
C PRO A 118 14.06 5.74 7.87
N ARG A 119 14.32 5.95 9.17
CA ARG A 119 13.92 7.18 9.85
C ARG A 119 14.93 8.30 9.61
N PRO A 120 14.54 9.50 9.14
CA PRO A 120 15.50 10.57 8.82
C PRO A 120 16.26 11.14 10.02
N ARG A 121 15.64 11.10 11.21
CA ARG A 121 16.13 11.75 12.44
C ARG A 121 16.41 10.77 13.58
N ALA A 122 16.27 9.48 13.34
CA ALA A 122 16.44 8.45 14.36
C ALA A 122 17.15 7.23 13.76
N ALA A 123 17.78 6.43 14.62
CA ALA A 123 18.34 5.15 14.19
C ALA A 123 17.20 4.16 13.86
N GLY A 124 17.47 3.30 12.89
CA GLY A 124 16.57 2.21 12.50
C GLY A 124 15.56 2.55 11.41
N LYS A 125 14.62 1.63 11.23
CA LYS A 125 13.56 1.67 10.21
C LYS A 125 12.19 1.61 10.89
N GLY A 126 11.14 2.03 10.21
CA GLY A 126 9.78 1.69 10.61
C GLY A 126 9.45 0.22 10.36
N ASP A 127 8.16 -0.11 10.35
CA ASP A 127 7.65 -1.46 10.15
C ASP A 127 7.03 -1.64 8.76
N LEU A 128 6.99 -2.89 8.28
CA LEU A 128 6.18 -3.31 7.14
C LEU A 128 4.81 -3.77 7.65
N LEU A 129 3.75 -3.09 7.24
CA LEU A 129 2.36 -3.40 7.54
C LEU A 129 1.75 -4.16 6.36
N MET A 130 1.29 -5.38 6.62
CA MET A 130 0.61 -6.23 5.66
C MET A 130 -0.89 -6.17 5.90
N HIS A 131 -1.63 -5.70 4.89
CA HIS A 131 -3.08 -5.68 4.88
C HIS A 131 -3.59 -6.89 4.09
N PHE A 132 -4.37 -7.76 4.74
CA PHE A 132 -4.81 -9.01 4.14
C PHE A 132 -6.20 -8.93 3.54
N SER A 133 -6.34 -9.32 2.27
CA SER A 133 -7.62 -9.69 1.67
C SER A 133 -7.73 -11.21 1.61
N VAL A 134 -8.94 -11.75 1.74
CA VAL A 134 -9.17 -13.20 1.66
C VAL A 134 -10.00 -13.50 0.42
N ARG A 135 -9.43 -14.33 -0.47
CA ARG A 135 -10.10 -14.85 -1.65
C ARG A 135 -10.77 -16.18 -1.32
N PHE A 136 -12.07 -16.24 -1.58
CA PHE A 136 -12.84 -17.46 -1.47
C PHE A 136 -12.66 -18.34 -2.72
N PRO A 137 -12.84 -19.68 -2.62
CA PRO A 137 -12.89 -20.56 -3.77
C PRO A 137 -13.99 -20.13 -4.74
N GLU A 138 -13.73 -20.21 -6.04
CA GLU A 138 -14.70 -19.85 -7.10
C GLU A 138 -15.84 -20.86 -7.21
N ALA A 139 -15.53 -22.14 -6.98
CA ALA A 139 -16.51 -23.21 -7.02
C ALA A 139 -17.08 -23.48 -5.61
N PRO A 140 -18.37 -23.82 -5.51
CA PRO A 140 -18.95 -24.36 -4.29
C PRO A 140 -18.19 -25.61 -3.83
N LEU A 141 -18.12 -25.79 -2.51
CA LEU A 141 -17.54 -26.99 -1.94
C LEU A 141 -18.45 -28.20 -2.17
N GLY A 142 -17.86 -29.34 -2.52
CA GLY A 142 -18.58 -30.62 -2.61
C GLY A 142 -19.22 -31.02 -1.28
N SER A 143 -20.25 -31.88 -1.36
CA SER A 143 -21.04 -32.31 -0.20
C SER A 143 -20.19 -32.89 0.94
N GLU A 144 -19.16 -33.69 0.63
CA GLU A 144 -18.25 -34.27 1.62
C GLU A 144 -17.38 -33.21 2.32
N SER A 145 -16.76 -32.30 1.56
CA SER A 145 -15.96 -31.20 2.13
C SER A 145 -16.82 -30.29 3.01
N ALA A 146 -18.06 -30.01 2.61
CA ALA A 146 -19.00 -29.22 3.39
C ALA A 146 -19.38 -29.92 4.72
N LYS A 147 -19.56 -31.25 4.71
CA LYS A 147 -19.80 -32.02 5.95
C LYS A 147 -18.61 -31.92 6.92
N LEU A 148 -17.39 -32.08 6.42
CA LEU A 148 -16.17 -31.99 7.25
C LEU A 148 -16.02 -30.59 7.87
N LEU A 149 -16.24 -29.53 7.10
CA LEU A 149 -16.18 -28.16 7.62
C LEU A 149 -17.23 -27.89 8.71
N ARG A 150 -18.43 -28.47 8.59
CA ARG A 150 -19.46 -28.36 9.65
C ARG A 150 -19.05 -29.03 10.96
N GLN A 151 -18.14 -30.01 10.93
CA GLN A 151 -17.61 -30.66 12.13
C GLN A 151 -16.44 -29.89 12.75
N VAL A 152 -15.61 -29.27 11.92
CA VAL A 152 -14.36 -28.60 12.38
C VAL A 152 -14.61 -27.16 12.81
N LEU A 153 -15.44 -26.40 12.08
CA LEU A 153 -15.66 -24.98 12.37
C LEU A 153 -16.70 -24.81 13.49
N PRO A 154 -16.46 -23.92 14.48
CA PRO A 154 -17.42 -23.68 15.53
C PRO A 154 -18.71 -23.08 14.96
N ARG A 155 -19.85 -23.73 15.22
CA ARG A 155 -21.16 -23.12 14.98
C ARG A 155 -21.37 -22.03 16.02
N SER A 156 -21.36 -20.78 15.58
CA SER A 156 -21.60 -19.61 16.45
C SER A 156 -22.99 -19.62 17.10
N ALA A 157 -23.95 -20.33 16.50
CA ALA A 157 -25.29 -20.55 17.05
C ALA A 157 -25.94 -21.80 16.41
N PRO A 158 -26.95 -22.42 17.06
CA PRO A 158 -27.87 -23.32 16.36
C PRO A 158 -28.47 -22.60 15.14
N SER A 159 -28.76 -23.36 14.08
CA SER A 159 -29.38 -22.79 12.87
C SER A 159 -30.63 -22.01 13.27
N PRO A 160 -30.73 -20.71 12.94
CA PRO A 160 -31.90 -19.92 13.30
C PRO A 160 -33.14 -20.58 12.70
N VAL A 161 -34.15 -20.81 13.54
CA VAL A 161 -35.45 -21.30 13.09
C VAL A 161 -36.24 -20.09 12.59
N PRO A 162 -36.80 -20.13 11.37
CA PRO A 162 -37.65 -19.05 10.87
C PRO A 162 -38.82 -18.78 11.85
N PRO A 163 -39.12 -17.50 12.17
CA PRO A 163 -40.27 -17.16 12.99
C PRO A 163 -41.59 -17.69 12.40
N ARG A 164 -42.57 -17.99 13.26
CA ARG A 164 -43.88 -18.49 12.82
C ARG A 164 -44.56 -17.47 11.90
N GLY A 165 -44.94 -17.90 10.69
CA GLY A 165 -45.55 -17.05 9.67
C GLY A 165 -44.55 -16.33 8.76
N ALA A 166 -43.24 -16.51 8.95
CA ALA A 166 -42.23 -15.98 8.05
C ALA A 166 -42.25 -16.71 6.70
N ARG A 167 -42.22 -15.95 5.61
CA ARG A 167 -41.99 -16.48 4.27
C ARG A 167 -40.50 -16.67 4.06
N VAL A 168 -40.10 -17.85 3.61
CA VAL A 168 -38.71 -18.19 3.28
C VAL A 168 -38.52 -17.96 1.78
N TYR A 169 -37.48 -17.21 1.43
CA TYR A 169 -37.08 -16.96 0.06
C TYR A 169 -35.65 -17.44 -0.13
N GLU A 170 -35.36 -18.05 -1.27
CA GLU A 170 -34.00 -18.34 -1.68
C GLU A 170 -33.37 -17.07 -2.26
N LEU A 171 -32.10 -16.84 -1.95
CA LEU A 171 -31.36 -15.70 -2.50
C LEU A 171 -30.93 -16.05 -3.92
N GLU A 172 -31.27 -15.18 -4.87
CA GLU A 172 -30.72 -15.20 -6.22
C GLU A 172 -29.52 -14.26 -6.29
N GLU A 173 -28.61 -14.52 -7.23
CA GLU A 173 -27.51 -13.59 -7.49
C GLU A 173 -28.07 -12.27 -8.02
N ALA A 174 -27.74 -11.17 -7.35
CA ALA A 174 -28.02 -9.86 -7.88
C ALA A 174 -27.12 -9.63 -9.11
N GLY A 175 -27.69 -9.74 -10.31
CA GLY A 175 -26.99 -9.41 -11.54
C GLY A 175 -26.41 -8.00 -11.49
N GLU A 176 -25.23 -7.80 -12.09
CA GLU A 176 -24.57 -6.49 -12.13
C GLU A 176 -25.54 -5.44 -12.66
N SER A 177 -25.98 -4.57 -11.76
CA SER A 177 -26.70 -3.37 -12.14
C SER A 177 -25.72 -2.55 -12.95
N ARG A 178 -25.96 -2.40 -14.26
CA ARG A 178 -25.31 -1.36 -15.08
C ARG A 178 -25.74 0.00 -14.54
N GLY A 179 -25.17 0.38 -13.41
CA GLY A 179 -25.28 1.71 -12.84
C GLY A 179 -24.58 2.65 -13.80
N GLY A 180 -25.35 3.54 -14.41
CA GLY A 180 -24.86 4.58 -15.29
C GLY A 180 -23.69 5.33 -14.65
N GLU A 181 -22.67 5.51 -15.47
CA GLU A 181 -21.53 6.38 -15.23
C GLU A 181 -22.04 7.75 -14.73
N SER A 182 -21.81 8.02 -13.44
CA SER A 182 -21.90 9.37 -12.90
C SER A 182 -20.56 9.72 -12.30
N ASP A 183 -19.96 10.74 -12.89
CA ASP A 183 -18.69 11.35 -12.53
C ASP A 183 -18.59 11.56 -11.01
N GLY A 184 -17.64 10.86 -10.38
CA GLY A 184 -17.45 10.82 -8.94
C GLY A 184 -15.99 10.95 -8.55
N ARG A 185 -15.41 12.11 -8.87
CA ARG A 185 -14.12 12.59 -8.36
C ARG A 185 -14.07 12.41 -6.83
N SER A 186 -13.40 11.37 -6.35
CA SER A 186 -13.15 11.14 -4.93
C SER A 186 -11.71 11.51 -4.57
N ASP A 187 -11.66 12.70 -4.02
CA ASP A 187 -10.55 13.36 -3.34
C ASP A 187 -10.12 12.53 -2.12
N TRP A 188 -8.82 12.22 -2.00
CA TRP A 188 -8.25 11.63 -0.79
C TRP A 188 -7.36 12.68 -0.10
N GLY A 189 -7.97 13.51 0.77
CA GLY A 189 -7.31 14.19 1.89
C GLY A 189 -7.63 13.43 3.19
N ALA A 190 -6.81 13.41 4.24
CA ALA A 190 -5.64 14.21 4.61
C ALA A 190 -4.51 13.30 5.19
#